data_AF-A0A379AEZ9-F1
#
_entry.id   AF-A0A379AEZ9-F1
#
_cell.length_a   1.000
_cell.length_b   1.000
_cell.length_c   1.000
_cell.angle_alpha   90.00
_cell.angle_beta   90.00
_cell.angle_gamma   90.00
#
_symmetry.space_group_name_H-M   'P 1'
#
loop_
_entity.id
_entity.type
_entity.pdbx_description
1 polymer ?
#
loop_
_entity_poly.entity_id
_entity_poly.type
_entity_poly.pdbx_seq_one_letter_code
_entity_poly.pdbx_strand_id
1 'polypeptide(L)' 'MLKGFGKPQLAMVLKLAGRDRLANADINKVKQGLSEQGYYLQLPPPIESLLNIHLQADKKL' A
#
# COMPACT_ATOMS: atom_id res chain seq x y z
N MET A 1 9.08 -9.12 7.18
CA MET A 1 7.81 -8.70 6.55
C MET A 1 6.90 -9.87 6.23
N LEU A 2 7.28 -10.85 5.38
CA LEU A 2 6.37 -11.95 4.98
C LEU A 2 5.86 -12.84 6.13
N LYS A 3 6.60 -12.95 7.23
CA LYS A 3 6.16 -13.72 8.42
C LYS A 3 4.86 -13.19 9.06
N GLY A 4 4.57 -11.88 8.93
CA GLY A 4 3.35 -11.28 9.46
C GLY A 4 2.14 -11.39 8.52
N PHE A 5 2.36 -11.74 7.24
CA PHE A 5 1.30 -11.83 6.24
C PHE A 5 0.60 -13.20 6.24
N GLY A 6 1.21 -14.22 6.88
CA GLY A 6 0.68 -15.57 6.90
C GLY A 6 0.78 -16.27 5.54
N LYS A 7 -0.02 -17.33 5.34
CA LYS A 7 -0.09 -18.04 4.05
C LYS A 7 -1.03 -17.28 3.11
N PRO A 8 -0.56 -16.77 1.96
CA PRO A 8 -1.43 -16.10 1.02
C PRO A 8 -2.49 -17.08 0.48
N GLN A 9 -3.74 -16.61 0.39
CA GLN A 9 -4.84 -17.33 -0.26
C GLN A 9 -5.31 -16.54 -1.48
N LEU A 10 -5.66 -17.26 -2.55
CA LEU A 10 -6.24 -16.63 -3.73
C LEU A 10 -7.62 -16.06 -3.38
N ALA A 11 -7.72 -14.74 -3.30
CA ALA A 11 -8.99 -14.07 -3.05
C ALA A 11 -9.77 -13.83 -4.35
N MET A 12 -9.12 -13.27 -5.38
CA MET A 12 -9.74 -13.03 -6.69
C MET A 12 -8.70 -12.97 -7.80
N VAL A 13 -9.14 -13.10 -9.05
CA VAL A 13 -8.35 -12.80 -10.25
C VAL A 13 -8.79 -11.46 -10.83
N LEU A 14 -7.84 -10.56 -11.05
CA LEU A 14 -8.13 -9.21 -11.56
C LEU A 14 -7.45 -8.99 -12.92
N LYS A 15 -8.24 -8.70 -13.95
CA LYS A 15 -7.70 -8.23 -15.23
C LYS A 15 -7.20 -6.80 -15.08
N LEU A 16 -5.90 -6.60 -15.27
CA LEU A 16 -5.24 -5.28 -15.22
C LEU A 16 -5.19 -4.59 -16.59
N ALA A 17 -5.36 -5.33 -17.68
CA ALA A 17 -5.37 -4.77 -19.03
C ALA A 17 -6.62 -3.90 -19.25
N GLY A 18 -6.41 -2.62 -19.62
CA GLY A 18 -7.48 -1.65 -19.85
C GLY A 18 -8.02 -0.96 -18.59
N ARG A 19 -7.37 -1.12 -17.43
CA ARG A 19 -7.71 -0.41 -16.19
C ARG A 19 -6.71 0.69 -15.89
N ASP A 20 -7.24 1.90 -15.71
CA ASP A 20 -6.44 3.08 -15.36
C ASP A 20 -6.40 3.34 -13.86
N ARG A 21 -7.31 2.76 -13.06
CA ARG A 21 -7.40 2.97 -11.61
C ARG A 21 -7.82 1.72 -10.85
N LEU A 22 -7.28 1.55 -9.64
CA LEU A 22 -7.74 0.58 -8.64
C LEU A 22 -8.28 1.35 -7.42
N ALA A 23 -9.21 0.75 -6.68
CA ALA A 23 -9.87 1.43 -5.56
C ALA A 23 -8.91 1.79 -4.42
N ASN A 24 -8.01 0.86 -4.06
CA ASN A 24 -7.16 1.02 -2.88
C ASN A 24 -5.65 1.05 -3.20
N ALA A 25 -5.27 1.03 -4.48
CA ALA A 25 -3.88 0.95 -4.88
C ALA A 25 -3.60 1.79 -6.13
N ASP A 26 -2.37 2.29 -6.24
CA ASP A 26 -1.90 2.95 -7.46
C ASP A 26 -1.52 1.89 -8.51
N ILE A 27 -2.18 1.93 -9.68
CA ILE A 27 -1.97 0.99 -10.77
C ILE A 27 -0.52 0.99 -11.27
N ASN A 28 0.17 2.14 -11.23
CA ASN A 28 1.54 2.26 -11.71
C ASN A 28 2.50 1.53 -10.77
N LYS A 29 2.32 1.71 -9.45
CA LYS A 29 3.10 0.99 -8.44
C LYS A 29 2.84 -0.51 -8.48
N VAL A 30 1.59 -0.92 -8.75
CA VAL A 30 1.23 -2.34 -8.91
C VAL A 30 1.94 -2.94 -10.12
N LYS A 31 1.86 -2.28 -11.29
CA LYS A 31 2.56 -2.73 -12.51
C LYS A 31 4.06 -2.83 -12.29
N GLN A 32 4.66 -1.83 -11.65
CA GLN A 32 6.09 -1.83 -11.33
C GLN A 32 6.47 -2.98 -10.39
N GLY A 33 5.74 -3.16 -9.27
CA GLY A 33 6.00 -4.25 -8.32
C GLY A 33 5.84 -5.63 -8.95
N LEU A 34 4.82 -5.81 -9.80
CA LEU A 34 4.65 -7.06 -10.56
C LEU A 34 5.80 -7.30 -11.55
N SER A 35 6.31 -6.26 -12.21
CA SER A 35 7.41 -6.38 -13.17
C SER A 35 8.77 -6.63 -12.51
N GLU A 36 9.05 -5.99 -11.37
CA GLU A 36 10.37 -6.05 -10.71
C GLU A 36 10.46 -7.17 -9.69
N GLN A 37 9.42 -7.33 -8.86
CA GLN A 37 9.42 -8.20 -7.67
C GLN A 37 8.50 -9.41 -7.84
N GLY A 38 7.64 -9.42 -8.86
CA GLY A 38 6.64 -10.47 -9.10
C GLY A 38 5.40 -10.37 -8.21
N TYR A 39 5.32 -9.37 -7.32
CA TYR A 39 4.17 -9.14 -6.44
C TYR A 39 4.07 -7.66 -6.03
N TYR A 40 2.87 -7.24 -5.62
CA TYR A 40 2.63 -5.93 -5.02
C TYR A 40 1.91 -6.12 -3.69
N LEU A 41 2.48 -5.58 -2.61
CA LEU A 41 1.87 -5.62 -1.28
C LEU A 41 1.26 -4.26 -0.95
N GLN A 42 -0.06 -4.24 -0.78
CA GLN A 42 -0.72 -3.06 -0.25
C GLN A 42 -0.59 -3.05 1.27
N LEU A 43 0.22 -2.13 1.79
CA LEU A 43 0.31 -1.87 3.22
C LEU A 43 -0.69 -0.77 3.59
N PRO A 44 -1.38 -0.89 4.73
CA PRO A 44 -2.17 0.23 5.24
C PRO A 44 -1.23 1.42 5.52
N PRO A 45 -1.66 2.66 5.26
CA PRO A 45 -0.90 3.82 5.66
C PRO A 45 -0.69 3.81 7.18
N PRO A 46 0.47 4.28 7.67
CA PRO A 46 0.70 4.39 9.10
C PRO A 46 -0.36 5.31 9.70
N ILE A 47 -0.92 4.91 10.84
CA ILE A 47 -1.87 5.75 11.57
C ILE A 47 -1.08 6.91 12.15
N GLU A 48 -1.39 8.13 11.71
CA GLU A 48 -0.78 9.32 12.27
C GLU A 48 -1.21 9.47 13.73
N SER A 49 -0.24 9.60 14.63
CA SER A 49 -0.51 9.91 16.03
C SER A 49 -0.90 11.39 16.14
N LEU A 50 -2.14 11.65 16.58
CA LEU A 50 -2.64 13.02 16.81
C LEU A 50 -1.74 13.82 17.76
N LEU A 51 -1.10 13.15 18.73
CA LEU A 51 -0.12 13.76 19.63
C LEU A 51 1.13 14.23 18.88
N ASN A 52 1.62 13.42 17.93
CA ASN A 52 2.80 13.80 17.14
C ASN A 52 2.51 14.97 16.20
N ILE A 53 1.30 15.05 15.65
CA ILE A 53 0.87 16.19 14.82
C ILE A 53 0.88 17.48 15.66
N HIS A 54 0.30 17.43 16.87
CA HIS A 54 0.26 18.58 17.77
C HIS A 54 1.67 19.02 18.24
N LEU A 55 2.52 18.06 18.66
CA LEU A 55 3.89 18.34 19.07
C LEU A 55 4.77 18.88 17.92
N GLN A 56 4.51 18.50 16.67
CA GLN A 56 5.22 19.04 15.50
C GLN A 56 4.74 20.44 15.11
N ALA A 57 3.47 20.77 15.36
CA ALA A 57 2.94 22.12 15.15
C ALA A 57 3.54 23.12 16.17
N ASP A 58 3.66 22.71 17.43
CA ASP A 58 4.22 23.56 18.49
C ASP A 58 5.74 23.76 18.35
N LYS A 59 6.48 22.78 17.78
CA LYS A 59 7.92 22.89 17.50
C LYS A 59 8.29 23.81 16.34
N LYS A 60 7.32 24.32 15.59
CA LYS A 60 7.53 25.22 14.43
C LYS A 60 7.41 26.71 14.77
N LEU A 61 7.20 27.05 16.04
CA LEU A 61 7.36 28.40 16.63
C LEU A 61 8.76 28.53 17.24
#